data_AF-A0A6I1JT45-F1
#
_entry.id   AF-A0A6I1JT45-F1
#
_cell.length_a   1.000
_cell.length_b   1.000
_cell.length_c   1.000
_cell.angle_alpha   90.00
_cell.angle_beta   90.00
_cell.angle_gamma   90.00
#
_symmetry.space_group_name_H-M   'P 1'
#
loop_
_entity.id
_entity.type
_entity.pdbx_description
1 polymer ?
#
loop_
_entity_poly.entity_id
_entity_poly.type
_entity_poly.pdbx_seq_one_letter_code
_entity_poly.pdbx_strand_id
1 'polypeptide(L)'
;MKTKLPLPTAALLLTAAWFGLHPAPARAQGMPPETRNTIHALFDNHAALRRTVTPTTNGYVAVTESDDPTVARTLRRHVSQMRERLESGLGARMWDPAYAEMRRHYSDLTLTIEPTEKGLRVTMVGRTPEAAKVAQNHAQIVSKFIERGWPEHGVEHPAVNTTPASEAKPPEKAAPTQEGRRETGCGQGCRLRAIAK
;
A
#
# COMPACT_ATOMS: atom_id res chain seq x y z
N MET A 1 -40.41 36.81 -48.82
CA MET A 1 -39.41 36.62 -49.91
C MET A 1 -38.25 35.85 -49.29
N LYS A 2 -38.14 34.52 -49.50
CA LYS A 2 -37.13 33.87 -50.39
C LYS A 2 -35.76 34.57 -50.27
N THR A 3 -34.75 33.94 -49.67
CA THR A 3 -33.86 33.00 -50.37
C THR A 3 -33.17 31.97 -49.45
N LYS A 4 -33.10 30.73 -49.96
CA LYS A 4 -32.18 29.63 -49.57
C LYS A 4 -30.76 29.94 -50.09
N LEU A 5 -29.65 29.47 -49.50
CA LEU A 5 -28.92 28.20 -49.77
C LEU A 5 -27.38 28.49 -49.59
N PRO A 6 -26.40 27.55 -49.59
CA PRO A 6 -26.21 26.24 -48.93
C PRO A 6 -24.99 26.20 -47.96
N LEU A 7 -24.91 25.14 -47.15
CA LEU A 7 -23.65 24.62 -46.59
C LEU A 7 -22.77 23.98 -47.68
N PRO A 8 -21.44 23.90 -47.45
CA PRO A 8 -20.71 22.68 -47.78
C PRO A 8 -20.03 22.04 -46.56
N THR A 9 -20.32 20.75 -46.44
CA THR A 9 -19.53 19.64 -45.88
C THR A 9 -18.02 19.80 -45.93
N ALA A 10 -17.36 19.63 -44.77
CA ALA A 10 -16.10 18.88 -44.59
C ALA A 10 -15.89 18.73 -43.06
N ALA A 11 -16.19 17.59 -42.46
CA ALA A 11 -15.25 16.49 -42.29
C ALA A 11 -14.00 16.89 -41.49
N LEU A 12 -14.02 16.72 -40.16
CA LEU A 12 -12.97 16.00 -39.43
C LEU A 12 -13.46 15.70 -38.02
N LEU A 13 -14.05 14.51 -37.83
CA LEU A 13 -14.17 13.90 -36.50
C LEU A 13 -12.77 13.45 -36.09
N LEU A 14 -12.03 14.32 -35.41
CA LEU A 14 -10.90 13.92 -34.58
C LEU A 14 -11.46 13.23 -33.34
N THR A 15 -11.81 11.95 -33.46
CA THR A 15 -11.90 11.08 -32.28
C THR A 15 -10.47 10.91 -31.77
N ALA A 16 -10.05 11.82 -30.88
CA ALA A 16 -8.92 11.57 -30.02
C ALA A 16 -9.29 10.34 -29.18
N ALA A 17 -8.82 9.17 -29.64
CA ALA A 17 -8.81 7.98 -28.84
C ALA A 17 -7.89 8.28 -27.65
N TRP A 18 -8.47 8.73 -26.54
CA TRP A 18 -7.87 8.62 -25.22
C TRP A 18 -7.74 7.12 -24.93
N PHE A 19 -6.76 6.47 -25.55
CA PHE A 19 -6.22 5.24 -25.03
C PHE A 19 -5.71 5.58 -23.64
N GLY A 20 -6.53 5.21 -22.66
CA GLY A 20 -6.25 5.40 -21.25
C GLY A 20 -4.83 4.95 -20.99
N LEU A 21 -4.01 5.90 -20.53
CA LEU A 21 -2.77 5.64 -19.84
C LEU A 21 -3.16 4.95 -18.52
N HIS A 22 -3.56 3.69 -18.61
CA HIS A 22 -3.70 2.85 -17.44
C HIS A 22 -2.29 2.74 -16.87
N PRO A 23 -2.06 3.11 -15.60
CA PRO A 23 -0.77 2.82 -14.97
C PRO A 23 -0.55 1.32 -15.11
N ALA A 24 0.53 0.95 -15.78
CA ALA A 24 0.91 -0.44 -15.94
C ALA A 24 0.92 -1.08 -14.54
N PRO A 25 0.42 -2.33 -14.39
CA PRO A 25 0.56 -3.03 -13.12
C PRO A 25 2.03 -3.00 -12.72
N ALA A 26 2.29 -2.56 -11.49
CA ALA A 26 3.65 -2.40 -10.98
C ALA A 26 4.42 -3.70 -11.22
N ARG A 27 5.29 -3.71 -12.23
CA ARG A 27 6.27 -4.79 -12.41
C ARG A 27 7.01 -4.91 -11.08
N ALA A 28 7.44 -6.12 -10.70
CA ALA A 28 8.23 -6.35 -9.49
C ALA A 28 9.51 -5.49 -9.53
N GLN A 29 9.38 -4.24 -9.11
CA GLN A 29 10.43 -3.25 -9.21
C GLN A 29 11.29 -3.42 -7.97
N GLY A 30 12.56 -3.71 -8.20
CA GLY A 30 13.58 -3.72 -7.15
C GLY A 30 13.60 -2.39 -6.38
N MET A 31 14.38 -2.35 -5.31
CA MET A 31 14.61 -1.09 -4.60
C MET A 31 15.42 -0.14 -5.52
N PRO A 32 14.97 1.11 -5.76
CA PRO A 32 15.75 2.08 -6.53
C PRO A 32 17.16 2.28 -5.93
N PRO A 33 18.20 2.54 -6.74
CA PRO A 33 19.57 2.69 -6.24
C PRO A 33 19.70 3.73 -5.13
N GLU A 34 19.06 4.89 -5.28
CA GLU A 34 19.05 5.96 -4.27
C GLU A 34 18.44 5.52 -2.94
N THR A 35 17.31 4.81 -2.99
CA THR A 35 16.66 4.26 -1.79
C THR A 35 17.54 3.20 -1.12
N ARG A 36 18.19 2.35 -1.92
CA ARG A 36 19.14 1.34 -1.44
C ARG A 36 20.35 1.99 -0.77
N ASN A 37 20.94 3.01 -1.39
CA ASN A 37 22.08 3.74 -0.82
C ASN A 37 21.70 4.45 0.49
N THR A 38 20.48 4.98 0.58
CA THR A 38 19.99 5.66 1.79
C THR A 38 19.91 4.69 2.97
N ILE A 39 19.34 3.48 2.78
CA ILE A 39 19.29 2.48 3.87
C ILE A 39 20.68 1.89 4.19
N HIS A 40 21.55 1.71 3.20
CA HIS A 40 22.94 1.28 3.45
C HIS A 40 23.68 2.28 4.35
N ALA A 41 23.54 3.59 4.06
CA ALA A 41 24.14 4.63 4.89
C ALA A 41 23.61 4.61 6.34
N LEU A 42 22.34 4.23 6.56
CA LEU A 42 21.81 4.04 7.92
C LEU A 42 22.39 2.80 8.61
N PHE A 43 22.65 1.72 7.88
CA PHE A 43 23.36 0.56 8.44
C PHE A 43 24.80 0.89 8.79
N ASP A 44 25.51 1.66 7.95
CA ASP A 44 26.87 2.12 8.24
C ASP A 44 26.94 3.01 9.50
N ASN A 45 25.88 3.77 9.76
CA ASN A 45 25.82 4.74 10.84
C ASN A 45 24.83 4.36 11.95
N HIS A 46 24.49 3.06 12.07
CA HIS A 46 23.42 2.62 12.97
C HIS A 46 23.67 3.01 14.43
N ALA A 47 24.93 2.97 14.87
CA ALA A 47 25.35 3.35 16.22
C ALA A 47 25.16 4.85 16.55
N ALA A 48 25.02 5.71 15.53
CA ALA A 48 24.73 7.13 15.72
C ALA A 48 23.22 7.41 15.92
N LEU A 49 22.36 6.40 15.75
CA LEU A 49 20.93 6.50 15.96
C LEU A 49 20.56 6.08 17.39
N ARG A 50 19.68 6.86 18.02
CA ARG A 50 19.01 6.49 19.26
C ARG A 50 17.54 6.29 18.96
N ARG A 51 16.98 5.18 19.43
CA ARG A 51 15.57 4.85 19.25
C ARG A 51 14.94 4.49 20.59
N THR A 52 13.76 5.05 20.83
CA THR A 52 12.89 4.65 21.94
C THR A 52 11.55 4.22 21.36
N VAL A 53 11.08 3.05 21.77
CA VAL A 53 9.78 2.49 21.35
C VAL A 53 8.87 2.43 22.56
N THR A 54 7.68 3.01 22.43
CA THR A 54 6.58 2.89 23.39
C THR A 54 5.48 2.06 22.74
N PRO A 55 5.26 0.81 23.16
CA PRO A 55 4.16 0.01 22.66
C PRO A 55 2.83 0.64 23.07
N THR A 56 1.81 0.48 22.23
CA THR A 56 0.42 0.84 22.53
C THR A 56 -0.46 -0.39 22.33
N THR A 57 -1.70 -0.35 22.82
CA THR A 57 -2.64 -1.49 22.65
C THR A 57 -2.80 -1.91 21.19
N ASN A 58 -2.79 -0.94 20.27
CA ASN A 58 -3.06 -1.17 18.85
C ASN A 58 -1.82 -0.98 17.96
N GLY A 59 -0.61 -0.90 18.51
CA GLY A 59 0.60 -0.67 17.71
C GLY A 59 1.76 -0.12 18.53
N TYR A 60 2.39 0.96 18.05
CA TYR A 60 3.48 1.61 18.75
C TYR A 60 3.65 3.09 18.38
N VAL A 61 4.33 3.82 19.27
CA VAL A 61 4.96 5.11 18.99
C VAL A 61 6.47 4.94 19.15
N ALA A 62 7.24 5.37 18.17
CA ALA A 62 8.71 5.33 18.25
C ALA A 62 9.30 6.70 17.92
N VAL A 63 10.31 7.10 18.68
CA VAL A 63 11.15 8.26 18.37
C VAL A 63 12.52 7.74 17.99
N THR A 64 13.01 8.13 16.82
CA THR A 64 14.37 7.82 16.37
C THR A 64 15.09 9.11 16.00
N GLU A 65 16.25 9.34 16.60
CA GLU A 65 17.01 10.59 16.49
C GLU A 65 18.52 10.34 16.39
N SER A 66 19.26 11.35 15.93
CA SER A 66 20.72 11.38 15.96
C SER A 66 21.22 12.79 16.28
N ASP A 67 22.33 12.91 16.99
CA ASP A 67 23.01 14.20 17.13
C ASP A 67 23.84 14.56 15.89
N ASP A 68 24.11 13.60 15.01
CA ASP A 68 24.69 13.89 13.70
C ASP A 68 23.58 14.39 12.75
N PRO A 69 23.61 15.66 12.33
CA PRO A 69 22.57 16.21 11.47
C PRO A 69 22.51 15.55 10.10
N THR A 70 23.61 14.95 9.62
CA THR A 70 23.65 14.17 8.38
C THR A 70 22.92 12.85 8.53
N VAL A 71 23.16 12.10 9.61
CA VAL A 71 22.43 10.86 9.92
C VAL A 71 20.94 11.14 10.11
N ALA A 72 20.59 12.21 10.84
CA ALA A 72 19.20 12.63 11.02
C ALA A 72 18.48 12.95 9.69
N ARG A 73 19.16 13.63 8.74
CA ARG A 73 18.62 13.87 7.39
C ARG A 73 18.45 12.57 6.60
N THR A 74 19.43 11.68 6.66
CA THR A 74 19.37 10.36 5.99
C THR A 74 18.21 9.53 6.52
N LEU A 75 17.97 9.53 7.84
CA LEU A 75 16.84 8.86 8.48
C LEU A 75 15.50 9.37 7.95
N ARG A 76 15.31 10.70 7.92
CA ARG A 76 14.08 11.32 7.38
C ARG A 76 13.87 10.96 5.91
N ARG A 77 14.93 11.00 5.10
CA ARG A 77 14.90 10.60 3.69
C ARG A 77 14.46 9.14 3.53
N HIS A 78 15.06 8.23 4.29
CA HIS A 78 14.72 6.80 4.24
C HIS A 78 13.25 6.56 4.57
N VAL A 79 12.74 7.14 5.65
CA VAL A 79 11.35 6.93 6.08
C VAL A 79 10.36 7.50 5.05
N SER A 80 10.64 8.65 4.43
CA SER A 80 9.81 9.17 3.33
C SER A 80 9.81 8.24 2.12
N GLN A 81 10.99 7.77 1.69
CA GLN A 81 11.12 6.85 0.56
C GLN A 81 10.39 5.52 0.81
N MET A 82 10.43 5.01 2.04
CA MET A 82 9.67 3.82 2.40
C MET A 82 8.19 4.09 2.35
N ARG A 83 7.70 5.19 2.94
CA ARG A 83 6.27 5.55 2.85
C ARG A 83 5.80 5.62 1.39
N GLU A 84 6.52 6.33 0.53
CA GLU A 84 6.19 6.44 -0.91
C GLU A 84 6.17 5.07 -1.61
N ARG A 85 7.14 4.20 -1.30
CA ARG A 85 7.19 2.84 -1.85
C ARG A 85 5.97 2.02 -1.42
N LEU A 86 5.60 2.09 -0.15
CA LEU A 86 4.46 1.35 0.39
C LEU A 86 3.12 1.89 -0.16
N GLU A 87 2.97 3.21 -0.24
CA GLU A 87 1.80 3.88 -0.84
C GLU A 87 1.65 3.51 -2.33
N SER A 88 2.75 3.25 -3.03
CA SER A 88 2.77 2.77 -4.42
C SER A 88 2.44 1.26 -4.56
N GLY A 89 2.09 0.58 -3.47
CA GLY A 89 1.76 -0.85 -3.45
C GLY A 89 2.98 -1.79 -3.54
N LEU A 90 4.20 -1.26 -3.47
CA LEU A 90 5.43 -2.04 -3.51
C LEU A 90 5.85 -2.43 -2.09
N GLY A 91 6.30 -3.67 -1.90
CA GLY A 91 6.82 -4.15 -0.62
C GLY A 91 8.30 -3.84 -0.40
N ALA A 92 8.72 -3.92 0.86
CA ALA A 92 10.13 -3.95 1.27
C ALA A 92 10.51 -5.38 1.72
N ARG A 93 11.75 -5.81 1.46
CA ARG A 93 12.32 -7.09 1.95
C ARG A 93 11.37 -8.29 1.84
N MET A 94 10.76 -8.50 0.68
CA MET A 94 9.73 -9.55 0.49
C MET A 94 10.21 -11.00 0.71
N TRP A 95 11.52 -11.21 0.83
CA TRP A 95 12.10 -12.50 1.22
C TRP A 95 12.02 -12.77 2.74
N ASP A 96 11.85 -11.72 3.55
CA ASP A 96 11.78 -11.77 5.00
C ASP A 96 10.30 -12.03 5.43
N PRO A 97 9.98 -13.13 6.14
CA PRO A 97 8.61 -13.52 6.46
C PRO A 97 7.81 -12.43 7.18
N ALA A 98 8.42 -11.69 8.11
CA ALA A 98 7.77 -10.60 8.82
C ALA A 98 7.37 -9.46 7.88
N TYR A 99 8.21 -9.10 6.91
CA TYR A 99 7.90 -8.06 5.93
C TYR A 99 6.89 -8.53 4.87
N ALA A 100 6.98 -9.81 4.47
CA ALA A 100 5.98 -10.41 3.60
C ALA A 100 4.60 -10.46 4.25
N GLU A 101 4.53 -10.71 5.56
CA GLU A 101 3.33 -10.58 6.38
C GLU A 101 2.85 -9.14 6.47
N MET A 102 3.73 -8.21 6.83
CA MET A 102 3.38 -6.80 6.95
C MET A 102 2.69 -6.27 5.69
N ARG A 103 3.18 -6.67 4.50
CA ARG A 103 2.54 -6.30 3.22
C ARG A 103 1.10 -6.78 3.12
N ARG A 104 0.76 -7.96 3.64
CA ARG A 104 -0.62 -8.47 3.64
C ARG A 104 -1.55 -7.63 4.51
N HIS A 105 -1.01 -6.92 5.51
CA HIS A 105 -1.75 -6.08 6.44
C HIS A 105 -1.60 -4.57 6.18
N TYR A 106 -0.99 -4.11 5.06
CA TYR A 106 -0.82 -2.68 4.80
C TYR A 106 -2.14 -1.91 4.79
N SER A 107 -3.21 -2.50 4.27
CA SER A 107 -4.53 -1.88 4.32
C SER A 107 -5.04 -1.74 5.74
N ASP A 108 -4.55 -2.49 6.72
CA ASP A 108 -4.99 -2.43 8.12
C ASP A 108 -4.04 -1.63 9.01
N LEU A 109 -2.97 -1.07 8.43
CA LEU A 109 -1.96 -0.28 9.13
C LEU A 109 -2.10 1.20 8.77
N THR A 110 -2.13 2.05 9.78
CA THR A 110 -2.04 3.50 9.63
C THR A 110 -0.67 3.97 10.12
N LEU A 111 0.06 4.69 9.27
CA LEU A 111 1.39 5.23 9.57
C LEU A 111 1.31 6.76 9.62
N THR A 112 1.73 7.35 10.74
CA THR A 112 1.94 8.79 10.89
C THR A 112 3.41 9.05 11.16
N ILE A 113 3.98 10.06 10.51
CA ILE A 113 5.38 10.47 10.67
C ILE A 113 5.40 11.94 10.99
N GLU A 114 5.99 12.31 12.12
CA GLU A 114 6.20 13.69 12.52
C GLU A 114 7.70 13.98 12.66
N PRO A 115 8.21 15.11 12.14
CA PRO A 115 9.60 15.49 12.38
C PRO A 115 9.81 15.83 13.86
N THR A 116 10.97 15.47 14.39
CA THR A 116 11.50 16.07 15.62
C THR A 116 12.67 16.99 15.25
N GLU A 117 13.27 17.68 16.22
CA GLU A 117 14.47 18.48 15.99
C GLU A 117 15.62 17.63 15.41
N LYS A 118 15.82 16.43 15.96
CA LYS A 118 16.99 15.56 15.70
C LYS A 118 16.67 14.28 14.91
N GLY A 119 15.44 14.12 14.44
CA GLY A 119 15.03 12.95 13.67
C GLY A 119 13.54 12.97 13.38
N LEU A 120 12.85 11.92 13.80
CA LEU A 120 11.41 11.75 13.58
C LEU A 120 10.75 10.90 14.67
N ARG A 121 9.44 11.12 14.80
CA ARG A 121 8.49 10.27 15.49
C ARG A 121 7.70 9.50 14.44
N VAL A 122 7.50 8.21 14.69
CA VAL A 122 6.64 7.33 13.91
C VAL A 122 5.58 6.76 14.83
N THR A 123 4.33 6.97 14.47
CA THR A 123 3.20 6.28 15.07
C THR A 123 2.66 5.28 14.05
N MET A 124 2.58 4.01 14.43
CA MET A 124 1.97 2.97 13.60
C MET A 124 0.84 2.32 14.39
N VAL A 125 -0.36 2.33 13.80
CA VAL A 125 -1.59 1.81 14.41
C VAL A 125 -2.17 0.73 13.50
N GLY A 126 -2.36 -0.47 14.06
CA GLY A 126 -3.15 -1.53 13.45
C GLY A 126 -4.64 -1.35 13.75
N ARG A 127 -5.48 -1.48 12.73
CA ARG A 127 -6.94 -1.39 12.83
C ARG A 127 -7.60 -2.70 13.25
N THR A 128 -6.83 -3.79 13.26
CA THR A 128 -7.22 -5.12 13.73
C THR A 128 -6.21 -5.63 14.76
N PRO A 129 -6.58 -6.59 15.63
CA PRO A 129 -5.64 -7.22 16.56
C PRO A 129 -4.42 -7.84 15.87
N GLU A 130 -4.60 -8.44 14.69
CA GLU A 130 -3.54 -9.06 13.89
C GLU A 130 -2.58 -7.99 13.35
N ALA A 131 -3.11 -6.88 12.83
CA ALA A 131 -2.30 -5.76 12.35
C ALA A 131 -1.56 -5.06 13.49
N ALA A 132 -2.14 -4.97 14.69
CA ALA A 132 -1.48 -4.44 15.88
C ALA A 132 -0.25 -5.27 16.26
N LYS A 133 -0.36 -6.61 16.24
CA LYS A 133 0.78 -7.52 16.45
C LYS A 133 1.87 -7.32 15.41
N VAL A 134 1.49 -7.19 14.14
CA VAL A 134 2.42 -6.92 13.02
C VAL A 134 3.16 -5.61 13.21
N ALA A 135 2.45 -4.54 13.59
CA ALA A 135 3.05 -3.24 13.88
C ALA A 135 4.07 -3.33 15.02
N GLN A 136 3.70 -4.02 16.12
CA GLN A 136 4.60 -4.22 17.25
C GLN A 136 5.83 -5.06 16.89
N ASN A 137 5.66 -6.11 16.09
CA ASN A 137 6.78 -6.92 15.57
C ASN A 137 7.72 -6.07 14.70
N HIS A 138 7.17 -5.28 13.78
CA HIS A 138 7.93 -4.35 12.97
C HIS A 138 8.76 -3.39 13.83
N ALA A 139 8.19 -2.84 14.92
CA ALA A 139 8.94 -1.98 15.83
C ALA A 139 10.16 -2.67 16.46
N GLN A 140 10.04 -3.95 16.84
CA GLN A 140 11.16 -4.72 17.40
C GLN A 140 12.24 -4.98 16.35
N ILE A 141 11.85 -5.37 15.14
CA ILE A 141 12.78 -5.63 14.03
C ILE A 141 13.57 -4.36 13.69
N VAL A 142 12.90 -3.21 13.59
CA VAL A 142 13.57 -1.92 13.34
C VAL A 142 14.55 -1.56 14.47
N SER A 143 14.22 -1.88 15.72
CA SER A 143 15.17 -1.68 16.83
C SER A 143 16.43 -2.54 16.67
N LYS A 144 16.32 -3.79 16.19
CA LYS A 144 17.49 -4.64 15.92
C LYS A 144 18.37 -4.11 14.79
N PHE A 145 17.79 -3.51 13.75
CA PHE A 145 18.58 -2.84 12.70
C PHE A 145 19.40 -1.67 13.26
N ILE A 146 18.85 -0.93 14.22
CA ILE A 146 19.57 0.18 14.88
C ILE A 146 20.62 -0.35 15.85
N GLU A 147 20.34 -1.43 16.56
CA GLU A 147 21.28 -2.04 17.50
C GLU A 147 22.49 -2.67 16.78
N ARG A 148 22.25 -3.35 15.65
CA ARG A 148 23.24 -4.25 15.03
C ARG A 148 23.72 -3.82 13.65
N GLY A 149 23.01 -2.94 12.94
CA GLY A 149 23.38 -2.50 11.60
C GLY A 149 23.39 -3.64 10.58
N TRP A 150 24.48 -3.74 9.81
CA TRP A 150 24.68 -4.72 8.74
C TRP A 150 24.47 -6.18 9.15
N PRO A 151 24.99 -6.67 10.30
CA PRO A 151 24.70 -8.00 10.78
C PRO A 151 23.22 -8.40 10.78
N GLU A 152 22.30 -7.47 11.09
CA GLU A 152 20.86 -7.78 11.08
C GLU A 152 20.25 -7.77 9.67
N HIS A 153 20.89 -7.10 8.70
CA HIS A 153 20.37 -6.98 7.33
C HIS A 153 20.10 -8.37 6.68
N GLY A 154 20.96 -9.35 6.95
CA GLY A 154 20.82 -10.71 6.42
C GLY A 154 20.00 -11.66 7.30
N VAL A 155 19.47 -11.18 8.44
CA VAL A 155 18.69 -12.01 9.37
C VAL A 155 17.24 -12.09 8.90
N GLU A 156 16.69 -13.30 8.99
CA GLU A 156 15.28 -13.56 8.80
C GLU A 156 14.48 -13.26 10.07
N HIS A 157 13.32 -12.63 9.94
CA HIS A 157 12.45 -12.32 11.07
C HIS A 157 11.14 -13.10 10.96
N PRO A 158 10.70 -13.76 12.04
CA PRO A 158 9.48 -14.54 12.02
C PRO A 158 8.24 -13.63 11.87
N ALA A 159 7.28 -14.11 11.08
CA ALA A 159 5.91 -13.59 11.09
C ALA A 159 5.25 -13.87 12.45
N VAL A 160 4.28 -13.03 12.84
CA VAL A 160 3.64 -13.09 14.16
C VAL A 160 2.20 -13.58 14.15
N ASN A 161 1.50 -13.47 13.03
CA ASN A 161 0.23 -14.16 12.84
C ASN A 161 0.49 -15.47 12.12
N THR A 162 0.44 -16.57 12.86
CA THR A 162 0.48 -17.93 12.31
C THR A 162 -0.89 -18.31 11.76
N THR A 163 -1.30 -17.69 10.66
CA THR A 163 -2.34 -18.27 9.80
C THR A 163 -1.64 -18.94 8.61
N PRO A 164 -1.81 -20.25 8.39
CA PRO A 164 -1.29 -20.90 7.19
C PRO A 164 -1.80 -20.15 5.96
N ALA A 165 -0.97 -20.02 4.92
CA ALA A 165 -1.26 -19.27 3.70
C ALA A 165 -2.55 -19.68 2.95
N SER A 166 -3.26 -20.71 3.42
CA SER A 166 -4.51 -21.24 2.88
C SER A 166 -5.78 -20.51 3.33
N GLU A 167 -5.75 -19.66 4.36
CA GLU A 167 -6.96 -18.99 4.89
C GLU A 167 -6.99 -17.47 4.66
N ALA A 168 -6.00 -16.92 3.94
CA ALA A 168 -6.08 -15.55 3.45
C ALA A 168 -7.18 -15.49 2.37
N LYS A 169 -8.41 -15.16 2.78
CA LYS A 169 -9.51 -14.85 1.87
C LYS A 169 -8.99 -13.81 0.86
N PRO A 170 -9.04 -14.07 -0.46
CA PRO A 170 -8.66 -13.08 -1.46
C PRO A 170 -9.43 -11.78 -1.23
N PRO A 171 -8.86 -10.60 -1.52
CA PRO A 171 -9.62 -9.35 -1.46
C PRO A 171 -10.88 -9.54 -2.31
N GLU A 172 -12.02 -9.52 -1.63
CA GLU A 172 -13.32 -9.68 -2.26
C GLU A 172 -13.46 -8.55 -3.28
N LYS A 173 -13.43 -8.90 -4.56
CA LYS A 173 -13.70 -7.94 -5.63
C LYS A 173 -15.06 -7.33 -5.32
N ALA A 174 -15.12 -6.00 -5.21
CA ALA A 174 -16.37 -5.28 -5.07
C ALA A 174 -17.35 -5.79 -6.14
N ALA A 175 -18.40 -6.47 -5.69
CA ALA A 175 -19.47 -6.91 -6.57
C ALA A 175 -20.14 -5.65 -7.17
N PRO A 176 -20.50 -5.66 -8.47
CA PRO A 176 -21.24 -4.56 -9.05
C PRO A 176 -22.62 -4.49 -8.38
N THR A 177 -22.94 -3.33 -7.81
CA THR A 177 -24.27 -2.98 -7.31
C THR A 177 -25.28 -3.17 -8.44
N GLN A 178 -26.08 -4.24 -8.35
CA GLN A 178 -27.27 -4.43 -9.19
C GLN A 178 -28.42 -3.61 -8.56
N GLU A 179 -28.39 -2.31 -8.80
CA GLU A 179 -29.54 -1.44 -8.57
C GLU A 179 -30.26 -1.23 -9.91
N GLY A 180 -31.48 -1.75 -10.03
CA GLY A 180 -32.32 -1.43 -11.19
C GLY A 180 -33.23 -2.54 -11.71
N ARG A 181 -33.84 -3.37 -10.86
CA ARG A 181 -35.08 -4.06 -11.25
C ARG A 181 -36.20 -3.01 -11.22
N ARG A 182 -36.48 -2.35 -12.35
CA ARG A 182 -37.77 -1.68 -12.56
C ARG A 182 -38.65 -2.56 -13.44
N GLU A 183 -39.72 -3.00 -12.81
CA GLU A 183 -40.88 -3.60 -13.42
C GLU A 183 -41.53 -2.62 -14.41
N THR A 184 -41.85 -3.09 -15.61
CA THR A 184 -42.95 -2.57 -16.41
C THR A 184 -43.71 -3.77 -16.94
N GLY A 185 -44.95 -3.92 -16.47
CA GLY A 185 -45.82 -5.03 -16.80
C GLY A 185 -46.63 -4.85 -18.08
N CYS A 186 -47.41 -5.91 -18.31
CA CYS A 186 -48.64 -6.04 -19.10
C CYS A 186 -48.56 -5.91 -20.63
N GLY A 187 -48.92 -7.00 -21.32
CA GLY A 187 -49.15 -6.99 -22.77
C GLY A 187 -49.42 -8.36 -23.39
N GLN A 188 -50.55 -8.98 -23.02
CA GLN A 188 -51.39 -9.87 -23.85
C GLN A 188 -50.74 -11.05 -24.61
N GLY A 189 -51.19 -12.25 -24.25
CA GLY A 189 -50.96 -13.43 -25.09
C GLY A 189 -51.46 -14.75 -24.52
N CYS A 190 -52.66 -14.77 -23.92
CA CYS A 190 -53.35 -16.03 -23.64
C CYS A 190 -53.42 -16.91 -24.89
N ARG A 191 -52.94 -18.15 -24.80
CA ARG A 191 -53.66 -19.31 -25.35
C ARG A 191 -53.17 -20.60 -24.69
N LEU A 192 -54.06 -21.16 -23.87
CA LEU A 192 -54.08 -22.56 -23.49
C LEU A 192 -54.03 -23.43 -24.75
N ARG A 193 -53.29 -24.54 -24.67
CA ARG A 193 -53.78 -25.85 -25.13
C ARG A 193 -53.08 -26.95 -24.34
N ALA A 194 -53.91 -27.69 -23.61
CA ALA A 194 -53.60 -28.98 -23.03
C ALA A 194 -53.44 -30.05 -24.13
N ILE A 195 -52.71 -31.13 -23.83
CA ILE A 195 -53.21 -32.52 -23.72
C ILE A 195 -52.01 -33.48 -23.76
N ALA A 196 -52.08 -34.47 -22.87
CA ALA A 196 -51.17 -35.59 -22.63
C ALA A 196 -50.94 -36.51 -23.85
N LYS A 197 -49.78 -37.20 -23.90
CA LYS A 197 -49.62 -38.63 -23.56
C LYS A 197 -48.14 -39.01 -23.58
#